data_AF-A0A2S1JQ35-F1
#
_entry.id   AF-A0A2S1JQ35-F1
#
_cell.length_a   1.000
_cell.length_b   1.000
_cell.length_c   1.000
_cell.angle_alpha   90.00
_cell.angle_beta   90.00
_cell.angle_gamma   90.00
#
_symmetry.space_group_name_H-M   'P 1'
#
loop_
_entity.id
_entity.type
_entity.pdbx_description
1 polymer ?
#
loop_
_entity_poly.entity_id
_entity_poly.type
_entity_poly.pdbx_seq_one_letter_code
_entity_poly.pdbx_strand_id
1 'polypeptide(L)'
;MEDVVKAIFVRMSNIKKPQRNILLTLFSVLMVFQGNLRFLNMEQYWLASEKRYHRWSYRNFDFAKFITELFMQMFSSDHECVAAIDASFINKLAKKMEEWGWYYIGSSGASQRGLEISMISITDLKSNTAYTLDAQQTTDEEGRS
;
A
#
# COMPACT_ATOMS: atom_id res chain seq x y z
N MET A 1 6.98 -13.82 -11.16
CA MET A 1 6.63 -12.60 -10.41
C MET A 1 7.76 -11.58 -10.47
N GLU A 2 8.99 -11.95 -10.09
CA GLU A 2 10.14 -11.04 -10.14
C GLU A 2 10.31 -10.37 -11.52
N ASP A 3 10.11 -11.13 -12.60
CA ASP A 3 10.21 -10.61 -13.97
C ASP A 3 9.11 -9.60 -14.32
N VAL A 4 7.88 -9.79 -13.81
CA VAL A 4 6.76 -8.85 -13.98
C VAL A 4 7.08 -7.54 -13.28
N VAL A 5 7.51 -7.60 -12.02
CA VAL A 5 7.89 -6.42 -11.25
C VAL A 5 9.07 -5.69 -11.89
N LYS A 6 10.09 -6.43 -12.37
CA LYS A 6 11.22 -5.86 -13.11
C LYS A 6 10.76 -5.14 -14.39
N ALA A 7 9.84 -5.73 -15.15
CA ALA A 7 9.29 -5.12 -16.36
C ALA A 7 8.56 -3.80 -16.05
N ILE A 8 7.76 -3.77 -14.98
CA ILE A 8 7.07 -2.54 -14.52
C ILE A 8 8.07 -1.48 -14.08
N PHE A 9 9.12 -1.87 -13.34
CA PHE A 9 10.16 -0.93 -12.92
C PHE A 9 10.92 -0.30 -14.09
N VAL A 10 11.00 -0.95 -15.24
CA VAL A 10 11.57 -0.34 -16.46
C VAL A 10 10.67 0.79 -16.98
N ARG A 11 9.35 0.65 -16.88
CA ARG A 11 8.36 1.68 -17.28
C ARG A 11 8.30 2.85 -16.30
N MET A 12 8.74 2.64 -15.06
CA MET A 12 8.83 3.69 -14.04
C MET A 12 10.21 4.37 -14.06
N SER A 13 10.30 5.52 -14.74
CA SER A 13 11.51 6.32 -14.90
C SER A 13 12.13 6.83 -13.58
N ASN A 14 11.32 6.97 -12.53
CA ASN A 14 11.71 7.70 -11.31
C ASN A 14 12.34 6.80 -10.23
N ILE A 15 12.48 5.49 -10.47
CA ILE A 15 13.00 4.55 -9.47
C ILE A 15 14.47 4.24 -9.74
N LYS A 16 15.35 4.60 -8.79
CA LYS A 16 16.79 4.31 -8.89
C LYS A 16 17.08 2.83 -8.67
N LYS A 17 18.18 2.32 -9.26
CA LYS A 17 18.61 0.91 -9.15
C LYS A 17 18.63 0.37 -7.70
N PRO A 18 19.16 1.10 -6.68
CA PRO A 18 19.14 0.60 -5.31
C PRO A 18 17.73 0.46 -4.72
N GLN A 19 16.81 1.34 -5.10
CA GLN A 19 15.41 1.30 -4.68
C GLN A 19 14.69 0.10 -5.30
N ARG A 20 14.90 -0.14 -6.61
CA ARG A 20 14.36 -1.31 -7.32
C ARG A 20 14.73 -2.62 -6.64
N ASN A 21 16.01 -2.80 -6.30
CA ASN A 21 16.49 -4.02 -5.65
C ASN A 21 15.80 -4.26 -4.30
N ILE A 22 15.60 -3.20 -3.52
CA ILE A 22 14.99 -3.32 -2.18
C ILE A 22 13.50 -3.60 -2.29
N LEU A 23 12.80 -2.94 -3.21
CA LEU A 23 11.39 -3.20 -3.45
C LEU A 23 11.15 -4.62 -4.00
N LEU A 24 12.01 -5.11 -4.89
CA LEU A 24 11.95 -6.50 -5.36
C LEU A 24 12.04 -7.47 -4.19
N THR A 25 13.04 -7.29 -3.30
CA THR A 25 13.15 -8.16 -2.13
C THR A 25 11.94 -8.01 -1.19
N LEU A 26 11.49 -6.78 -0.95
CA LEU A 26 10.32 -6.52 -0.10
C LEU A 26 9.08 -7.26 -0.59
N PHE A 27 8.75 -7.14 -1.89
CA PHE A 27 7.59 -7.81 -2.47
C PHE A 27 7.73 -9.34 -2.44
N SER A 28 8.93 -9.88 -2.67
CA SER A 28 9.17 -11.31 -2.52
C SER A 28 8.94 -11.80 -1.09
N VAL A 29 9.39 -11.05 -0.08
CA VAL A 29 9.16 -11.40 1.34
C VAL A 29 7.67 -11.33 1.68
N LEU A 30 6.97 -10.27 1.26
CA LEU A 30 5.53 -10.10 1.53
C LEU A 30 4.67 -11.18 0.90
N MET A 31 5.09 -11.77 -0.21
CA MET A 31 4.38 -12.86 -0.88
C MET A 31 4.52 -14.21 -0.20
N VAL A 32 5.64 -14.45 0.48
CA VAL A 32 5.91 -15.73 1.16
C VAL A 32 5.52 -15.67 2.64
N PHE A 33 5.64 -14.50 3.25
CA PHE A 33 5.37 -14.33 4.67
C PHE A 33 3.87 -14.25 4.96
N GLN A 34 3.40 -15.04 5.92
CA GLN A 34 2.03 -14.99 6.43
C GLN A 34 2.01 -14.38 7.84
N GLY A 35 1.21 -13.33 8.04
CA GLY A 35 0.99 -12.70 9.34
C GLY A 35 1.58 -11.30 9.46
N ASN A 36 1.84 -10.87 10.70
CA ASN A 36 2.30 -9.52 11.01
C ASN A 36 3.81 -9.37 10.82
N LEU A 37 4.19 -8.80 9.68
CA LEU A 37 5.58 -8.55 9.34
C LEU A 37 6.10 -7.32 10.09
N ARG A 38 7.14 -7.51 10.90
CA ARG A 38 7.88 -6.44 11.58
C ARG A 38 9.29 -6.37 11.00
N PHE A 39 9.91 -5.19 10.94
CA PHE A 39 11.26 -5.06 10.39
C PHE A 39 12.28 -5.95 11.10
N LEU A 40 12.12 -6.13 12.42
CA LEU A 40 12.90 -7.08 13.22
C LEU A 40 12.78 -8.53 12.73
N ASN A 41 11.58 -8.95 12.33
CA ASN A 41 11.33 -10.32 11.86
C ASN A 41 11.68 -10.48 10.36
N MET A 42 11.80 -9.39 9.60
CA MET A 42 12.16 -9.41 8.18
C MET A 42 13.62 -9.80 7.93
N GLU A 43 14.51 -9.57 8.90
CA GLU A 43 15.93 -9.93 8.76
C GLU A 43 16.14 -11.43 8.50
N GLN A 44 15.21 -12.29 8.91
CA GLN A 44 15.28 -13.74 8.66
C GLN A 44 14.97 -14.13 7.22
N TYR A 45 14.22 -13.29 6.50
CA TYR A 45 13.75 -13.59 5.15
C TYR A 45 14.57 -12.83 4.08
N TRP A 46 15.64 -12.13 4.50
CA TRP A 46 16.36 -11.21 3.62
C TRP A 46 17.83 -11.00 4.03
N LEU A 47 18.64 -10.57 3.05
CA LEU A 47 20.10 -10.43 3.18
C LEU A 47 20.58 -9.05 3.65
N ALA A 48 19.74 -8.22 4.27
CA ALA A 48 20.27 -6.96 4.83
C ALA A 48 19.65 -6.56 6.17
N SER A 49 20.22 -5.49 6.72
CA SER A 49 19.86 -5.05 8.06
C SER A 49 18.53 -4.29 8.09
N GLU A 50 17.88 -4.34 9.24
CA GLU A 50 16.73 -3.53 9.65
C GLU A 50 16.98 -2.04 9.37
N LYS A 51 18.18 -1.54 9.66
CA LYS A 51 18.60 -0.15 9.36
C LYS A 51 18.49 0.20 7.88
N ARG A 52 18.77 -0.77 6.99
CA ARG A 52 18.59 -0.57 5.55
C ARG A 52 17.11 -0.45 5.23
N TYR A 53 16.25 -1.31 5.77
CA TYR A 53 14.81 -1.20 5.55
C TYR A 53 14.28 0.16 5.98
N HIS A 54 14.54 0.57 7.23
CA HIS A 54 14.08 1.85 7.75
C HIS A 54 14.45 3.03 6.85
N ARG A 55 15.69 3.07 6.33
CA ARG A 55 16.11 4.16 5.43
C ARG A 55 15.36 4.19 4.11
N TRP A 56 14.95 3.03 3.61
CA TRP A 56 14.27 2.91 2.32
C TRP A 56 12.74 3.01 2.45
N SER A 57 12.16 2.68 3.60
CA SER A 57 10.73 2.88 3.86
C SER A 57 10.34 4.36 3.92
N TYR A 58 11.26 5.25 4.27
CA TYR A 58 11.05 6.70 4.21
C TYR A 58 11.24 7.30 2.80
N ARG A 59 11.52 6.48 1.78
CA ARG A 59 11.67 6.98 0.41
C ARG A 59 10.33 6.90 -0.31
N ASN A 60 9.94 8.01 -0.92
CA ASN A 60 8.74 8.06 -1.74
C ASN A 60 8.79 7.00 -2.84
N PHE A 61 7.67 6.32 -3.00
CA PHE A 61 7.43 5.37 -4.07
C PHE A 61 6.00 5.57 -4.55
N ASP A 62 5.84 5.69 -5.86
CA ASP A 62 4.55 5.92 -6.49
C ASP A 62 3.81 4.58 -6.63
N PHE A 63 3.13 4.17 -5.55
CA PHE A 63 2.37 2.93 -5.50
C PHE A 63 1.22 2.94 -6.50
N ALA A 64 0.50 4.07 -6.62
CA ALA A 64 -0.59 4.22 -7.58
C ALA A 64 -0.13 3.94 -9.02
N LYS A 65 0.99 4.54 -9.45
CA LYS A 65 1.57 4.27 -10.77
C LYS A 65 2.05 2.82 -10.91
N PHE A 66 2.72 2.28 -9.89
CA PHE A 66 3.18 0.90 -9.91
C PHE A 66 2.02 -0.08 -10.11
N ILE A 67 0.94 0.08 -9.35
CA ILE A 67 -0.23 -0.76 -9.44
C ILE A 67 -0.96 -0.55 -10.77
N THR A 68 -1.08 0.69 -11.26
CA THR A 68 -1.67 0.97 -12.58
C THR A 68 -0.93 0.24 -13.70
N GLU A 69 0.40 0.29 -13.72
CA GLU A 69 1.21 -0.44 -14.70
C GLU A 69 1.06 -1.96 -14.58
N LEU A 70 0.92 -2.48 -13.34
CA LEU A 70 0.60 -3.88 -13.10
C LEU A 70 -0.76 -4.26 -13.69
N PHE A 71 -1.78 -3.43 -13.48
CA PHE A 71 -3.11 -3.61 -14.07
C PHE A 71 -3.06 -3.66 -15.60
N MET A 72 -2.43 -2.65 -16.20
CA MET A 72 -2.31 -2.55 -17.67
C MET A 72 -1.55 -3.71 -18.29
N GLN A 73 -0.68 -4.39 -17.52
CA GLN A 73 0.03 -5.58 -17.99
C GLN A 73 -0.76 -6.88 -17.79
N MET A 74 -1.56 -6.98 -16.71
CA MET A 74 -2.27 -8.21 -16.36
C MET A 74 -3.65 -8.32 -17.02
N PHE A 75 -4.33 -7.20 -17.23
CA PHE A 75 -5.69 -7.16 -17.74
C PHE A 75 -5.70 -6.77 -19.21
N SER A 76 -6.32 -7.62 -20.03
CA SER A 76 -6.61 -7.30 -21.43
C SER A 76 -7.84 -6.38 -21.51
N SER A 77 -8.08 -5.77 -22.68
CA SER A 77 -9.21 -4.87 -22.93
C SER A 77 -10.59 -5.49 -22.68
N ASP A 78 -10.65 -6.82 -22.59
CA ASP A 78 -11.91 -7.58 -22.57
C ASP A 78 -12.39 -7.88 -21.13
N HIS A 79 -11.75 -7.29 -20.12
CA HIS A 79 -12.17 -7.42 -18.72
C HIS A 79 -13.18 -6.35 -18.33
N GLU A 80 -14.30 -6.80 -17.77
CA GLU A 80 -15.26 -5.90 -17.12
C GLU A 80 -14.82 -5.62 -15.69
N CYS A 81 -14.44 -4.38 -15.43
CA CYS A 81 -13.96 -3.93 -14.13
C CYS A 81 -14.84 -2.82 -13.56
N VAL A 82 -15.00 -2.80 -12.24
CA VAL A 82 -15.69 -1.74 -11.50
C VAL A 82 -14.73 -1.07 -10.53
N ALA A 83 -14.76 0.26 -10.46
CA ALA A 83 -14.03 1.00 -9.44
C ALA A 83 -14.87 1.09 -8.15
N ALA A 84 -14.25 0.82 -7.01
CA ALA A 84 -14.86 0.95 -5.70
C ALA A 84 -14.02 1.85 -4.80
N ILE A 85 -14.69 2.65 -3.97
CA ILE A 85 -14.06 3.48 -2.95
C ILE A 85 -14.55 2.98 -1.59
N ASP A 86 -13.62 2.83 -0.65
CA ASP A 86 -13.92 2.46 0.73
C ASP A 86 -12.99 3.21 1.69
N ALA A 87 -13.38 3.30 2.95
CA ALA A 87 -12.56 3.89 4.01
C ALA A 87 -12.50 2.97 5.22
N SER A 88 -11.32 2.85 5.81
CA SER A 88 -11.06 2.00 6.96
C SER A 88 -10.48 2.80 8.12
N PHE A 89 -11.02 2.56 9.32
CA PHE A 89 -10.54 3.18 10.55
C PHE A 89 -9.52 2.28 11.27
N ILE A 90 -8.41 2.89 11.71
CA ILE A 90 -7.36 2.21 12.47
C ILE A 90 -7.28 2.83 13.87
N ASN A 91 -7.71 2.05 14.87
CA ASN A 91 -7.61 2.39 16.29
C ASN A 91 -6.22 2.06 16.88
N LYS A 92 -5.13 2.50 16.24
CA LYS A 92 -3.78 2.20 16.71
C LYS A 92 -3.21 3.38 17.48
N LEU A 93 -3.02 3.19 18.79
CA LEU A 93 -2.34 4.11 19.69
C LEU A 93 -0.82 4.20 19.41
N ALA A 94 -0.43 4.85 18.31
CA ALA A 94 0.94 5.32 18.13
C ALA A 94 1.08 6.71 18.75
N LYS A 95 1.66 6.79 19.96
CA LYS A 95 1.89 7.99 20.80
C LYS A 95 2.56 9.21 20.13
N LYS A 96 2.90 9.14 18.83
CA LYS A 96 3.82 10.05 18.14
C LYS A 96 3.46 10.31 16.67
N MET A 97 2.21 10.16 16.26
CA MET A 97 1.76 10.53 14.91
C MET A 97 1.04 11.88 14.99
N GLU A 98 1.58 12.90 14.30
CA GLU A 98 1.04 14.27 14.27
C GLU A 98 -0.35 14.36 13.60
N GLU A 99 -0.74 13.34 12.83
CA GLU A 99 -1.94 13.37 11.97
C GLU A 99 -3.11 12.55 12.57
N TRP A 100 -3.49 12.84 13.81
CA TRP A 100 -4.63 12.18 14.47
C TRP A 100 -5.89 13.03 14.35
N GLY A 101 -6.91 12.48 13.69
CA GLY A 101 -8.23 13.10 13.56
C GLY A 101 -9.32 12.40 14.38
N TRP A 102 -10.49 13.02 14.40
CA TRP A 102 -11.72 12.41 14.90
C TRP A 102 -12.57 11.91 13.73
N TYR A 103 -12.79 10.60 13.69
CA TYR A 103 -13.53 9.97 12.59
C TYR A 103 -14.76 9.25 13.11
N TYR A 104 -15.89 9.40 12.43
CA TYR A 104 -17.14 8.76 12.81
C TYR A 104 -17.12 7.29 12.39
N ILE A 105 -17.25 6.38 13.36
CA ILE A 105 -17.27 4.94 13.11
C ILE A 105 -18.71 4.44 13.21
N GLY A 106 -19.29 4.11 12.06
CA GLY A 106 -20.68 3.66 11.95
C GLY A 106 -21.01 2.44 12.82
N SER A 107 -20.09 1.48 12.96
CA SER A 107 -20.29 0.31 13.83
C SER A 107 -20.36 0.63 15.33
N SER A 108 -19.77 1.76 15.75
CA SER A 108 -19.80 2.21 17.15
C SER A 108 -20.81 3.33 17.40
N GLY A 109 -21.39 3.90 16.34
CA GLY A 109 -22.31 5.04 16.43
C GLY A 109 -21.66 6.30 17.01
N ALA A 110 -20.33 6.39 16.99
CA ALA A 110 -19.58 7.45 17.67
C ALA A 110 -18.30 7.82 16.91
N SER A 111 -17.87 9.06 17.10
CA SER A 111 -16.55 9.50 16.66
C SER A 111 -15.48 8.98 17.60
N GLN A 112 -14.44 8.37 17.02
CA GLN A 112 -13.28 7.91 17.76
C GLN A 112 -12.02 8.56 17.21
N ARG A 113 -11.04 8.71 18.09
CA ARG A 113 -9.75 9.28 17.72
C ARG A 113 -8.87 8.19 17.12
N GLY A 114 -8.34 8.43 15.92
CA GLY A 114 -7.49 7.46 15.24
C GLY A 114 -7.05 7.93 13.87
N LEU A 115 -6.78 6.97 12.99
CA LEU A 115 -6.43 7.20 11.60
C LEU A 115 -7.54 6.65 10.72
N GLU A 116 -7.91 7.39 9.69
CA GLU A 116 -8.75 6.89 8.60
C GLU A 116 -7.89 6.77 7.35
N ILE A 117 -8.05 5.66 6.63
CA ILE A 117 -7.40 5.43 5.34
C ILE A 117 -8.51 5.27 4.31
N SER A 118 -8.53 6.17 3.33
CA SER A 118 -9.37 6.07 2.14
C SER A 118 -8.66 5.27 1.06
N MET A 119 -9.39 4.41 0.38
CA MET A 119 -8.85 3.48 -0.60
C MET A 119 -9.72 3.46 -1.85
N ILE A 120 -9.08 3.45 -3.03
CA ILE A 120 -9.71 3.15 -4.29
C ILE A 120 -9.20 1.81 -4.81
N SER A 121 -10.12 0.96 -5.25
CA SER A 121 -9.83 -0.36 -5.81
C SER A 121 -10.50 -0.55 -7.16
N ILE A 122 -9.93 -1.47 -7.93
CA ILE A 122 -10.50 -1.98 -9.17
C ILE A 122 -10.90 -3.43 -8.91
N THR A 123 -12.17 -3.74 -9.15
CA THR A 123 -12.74 -5.07 -8.99
C THR A 123 -12.98 -5.68 -10.37
N ASP A 124 -12.27 -6.75 -10.68
CA ASP A 124 -12.51 -7.54 -11.89
C ASP A 124 -13.71 -8.47 -11.66
N LEU A 125 -14.78 -8.26 -12.44
CA LEU A 125 -16.03 -8.99 -12.27
C LEU A 125 -15.88 -10.48 -12.62
N LYS A 126 -14.98 -10.80 -13.55
CA LYS A 126 -14.74 -12.17 -13.99
C LYS A 126 -14.08 -13.03 -12.92
N SER A 127 -13.03 -12.53 -12.27
CA SER A 127 -12.35 -13.22 -11.17
C SER A 127 -12.98 -12.95 -9.80
N ASN A 128 -13.97 -12.05 -9.71
CA ASN A 128 -14.59 -11.59 -8.47
C ASN A 128 -13.53 -11.16 -7.43
N THR A 129 -12.49 -10.46 -7.90
CA THR A 129 -11.34 -10.07 -7.08
C THR A 129 -11.16 -8.56 -7.15
N ALA A 130 -11.12 -7.93 -5.97
CA ALA A 130 -10.80 -6.53 -5.80
C ALA A 130 -9.32 -6.33 -5.58
N TYR A 131 -8.77 -5.30 -6.19
CA TYR A 131 -7.37 -4.94 -6.06
C TYR A 131 -7.22 -3.45 -5.78
N THR A 132 -6.48 -3.12 -4.73
CA THR A 132 -6.22 -1.73 -4.33
C THR A 132 -5.35 -1.02 -5.36
N LEU A 133 -5.87 0.07 -5.93
CA LEU A 133 -5.16 0.95 -6.86
C LEU A 133 -4.33 1.98 -6.09
N ASP A 134 -4.95 2.63 -5.10
CA ASP A 134 -4.28 3.58 -4.22
C ASP A 134 -4.97 3.61 -2.85
N ALA A 135 -4.20 3.93 -1.82
CA ALA A 135 -4.69 4.10 -0.46
C ALA A 135 -3.94 5.25 0.21
N GLN A 136 -4.71 6.21 0.73
CA GLN A 136 -4.18 7.42 1.35
C GLN A 136 -4.81 7.62 2.72
N GLN A 137 -4.00 8.12 3.65
CA GLN A 137 -4.51 8.53 4.94
C GLN A 137 -5.34 9.80 4.76
N THR A 138 -6.55 9.82 5.30
CA THR A 138 -7.34 11.04 5.39
C THR A 138 -6.65 11.97 6.38
N THR A 139 -6.35 13.20 5.97
CA THR A 139 -5.78 14.23 6.86
C THR A 139 -6.90 15.13 7.36
N ASP A 140 -7.03 15.23 8.68
CA ASP A 140 -7.96 16.16 9.34
C ASP A 140 -7.35 17.57 9.26
N GLU A 141 -7.66 18.31 8.20
CA GLU A 141 -7.35 19.73 8.11
C GLU A 141 -8.36 20.50 8.99
N GLU A 142 -7.88 21.12 10.08
CA GLU A 142 -8.72 21.92 10.99
C GLU A 142 -9.66 22.84 10.20
N GLY A 143 -10.98 22.58 10.26
CA GLY A 143 -12.02 23.45 9.70
C GLY A 143 -12.68 23.00 8.39
N ARG A 144 -12.57 21.73 7.97
CA ARG A 144 -13.31 21.18 6.80
C ARG A 144 -14.39 20.13 7.11
N SER A 145 -14.80 19.99 8.37
CA SER A 145 -15.95 19.18 8.79
C SER A 145 -17.18 20.01 9.11
#